data_AF-A0A954MBD8-F1
#
_entry.id   AF-A0A954MBD8-F1
#
_cell.length_a   1.000
_cell.length_b   1.000
_cell.length_c   1.000
_cell.angle_alpha   90.00
_cell.angle_beta   90.00
_cell.angle_gamma   90.00
#
_symmetry.space_group_name_H-M   'P 1'
#
loop_
_entity.id
_entity.type
_entity.pdbx_description
1 polymer ?
#
loop_
_entity_poly.entity_id
_entity_poly.type
_entity_poly.pdbx_seq_one_letter_code
_entity_poly.pdbx_strand_id
1 'polypeptide(L)'
;MKGLLIPILFALGTALCWGMYGPALGNARSTARPPEWSPFKPYVFIGVAYLVIAIAGGLIAMKMKGDTFSYSGTHAPAMRWGFIAGSLGAAGAFFLTNAVLISKGNTALVMPIVFGGAVSVNALFAYSQLKGSTQISPLLWVGMSLVVVGVVLVAMNTPHGAAPPAKAPDQTQAAPVETPADGDA
;
A
#
# COMPACT_ATOMS: atom_id res chain seq x y z
N MET A 1 2.13 27.07 -16.92
CA MET A 1 2.85 25.83 -16.52
C MET A 1 3.71 25.97 -15.26
N LYS A 2 4.40 27.10 -15.02
CA LYS A 2 5.26 27.28 -13.81
C LYS A 2 4.55 27.06 -12.45
N GLY A 3 3.26 27.40 -12.33
CA GLY A 3 2.49 27.16 -11.09
C GLY A 3 2.08 25.71 -10.82
N LEU A 4 2.13 24.84 -11.84
CA LEU A 4 1.78 23.42 -11.70
C LEU A 4 2.99 22.53 -11.41
N LEU A 5 4.21 23.04 -11.54
CA LEU A 5 5.43 22.28 -11.33
C LEU A 5 5.50 21.70 -9.91
N ILE A 6 5.21 22.51 -8.89
CA ILE A 6 5.26 22.08 -7.49
C ILE A 6 4.25 20.95 -7.21
N PRO A 7 2.94 21.09 -7.55
CA PRO A 7 1.99 19.98 -7.43
C PRO A 7 2.41 18.71 -8.18
N ILE A 8 2.95 18.84 -9.40
CA ILE A 8 3.41 17.70 -10.19
C ILE A 8 4.57 16.99 -9.47
N LEU A 9 5.53 17.73 -8.92
CA LEU A 9 6.63 17.14 -8.16
C LEU A 9 6.15 16.37 -6.93
N PHE A 10 5.18 16.92 -6.17
CA PHE A 10 4.58 16.19 -5.06
C PHE A 10 3.79 14.96 -5.53
N ALA A 11 3.11 15.03 -6.67
CA ALA A 11 2.42 13.88 -7.26
C ALA A 11 3.41 12.78 -7.70
N LEU A 12 4.53 13.15 -8.30
CA LEU A 12 5.61 12.21 -8.67
C LEU A 12 6.26 11.61 -7.42
N GLY A 13 6.51 12.41 -6.38
CA GLY A 13 6.98 11.91 -5.09
C GLY A 13 6.00 10.91 -4.46
N THR A 14 4.69 11.19 -4.55
CA THR A 14 3.65 10.26 -4.12
C THR A 14 3.72 8.95 -4.92
N ALA A 15 3.83 9.04 -6.24
CA ALA A 15 3.96 7.86 -7.11
C ALA A 15 5.22 7.04 -6.78
N LEU A 16 6.35 7.69 -6.47
CA LEU A 16 7.59 7.05 -6.06
C LEU A 16 7.43 6.30 -4.73
N CYS A 17 6.87 6.94 -3.71
CA CYS A 17 6.62 6.32 -2.41
C CYS A 17 5.72 5.08 -2.54
N TRP A 18 4.62 5.19 -3.29
CA TRP A 18 3.71 4.06 -3.53
C TRP A 18 4.30 2.99 -4.44
N GLY A 19 5.13 3.35 -5.43
CA GLY A 19 5.84 2.39 -6.25
C GLY A 19 6.83 1.55 -5.44
N MET A 20 7.59 2.19 -4.54
CA MET A 20 8.57 1.53 -3.67
C MET A 20 7.93 0.78 -2.49
N TYR A 21 6.67 1.08 -2.15
CA TYR A 21 5.93 0.37 -1.11
C TYR A 21 5.85 -1.14 -1.37
N GLY A 22 5.63 -1.57 -2.62
CA GLY A 22 5.50 -2.97 -2.97
C GLY A 22 6.75 -3.80 -2.64
N PRO A 23 7.93 -3.43 -3.14
CA PRO A 23 9.21 -4.05 -2.77
C PRO A 23 9.50 -4.00 -1.26
N ALA A 24 9.24 -2.87 -0.59
CA ALA A 24 9.43 -2.75 0.85
C ALA A 24 8.54 -3.74 1.63
N LEU A 25 7.29 -3.92 1.21
CA LEU A 25 6.37 -4.91 1.77
C LEU A 25 6.82 -6.35 1.48
N GLY A 26 7.41 -6.59 0.31
CA GLY A 26 8.05 -7.87 -0.01
C GLY A 26 9.13 -8.24 1.00
N ASN A 27 10.02 -7.30 1.34
CA ASN A 27 11.08 -7.50 2.33
C ASN A 27 10.56 -7.69 3.76
N ALA A 28 9.40 -7.11 4.10
CA ALA A 28 8.82 -7.22 5.44
C ALA A 28 8.06 -8.54 5.69
N ARG A 29 7.88 -9.38 4.66
CA ARG A 29 7.21 -10.67 4.75
C ARG A 29 8.16 -11.76 5.21
N SER A 30 7.62 -12.76 5.90
CA SER A 30 8.38 -13.96 6.20
C SER A 30 8.66 -14.74 4.92
N THR A 31 9.92 -15.11 4.72
CA THR A 31 10.38 -15.92 3.57
C THR A 31 10.45 -17.42 3.90
N ALA A 32 10.28 -17.79 5.17
CA ALA A 32 10.32 -19.18 5.64
C ALA A 32 9.09 -19.99 5.17
N ARG A 33 9.24 -21.31 5.09
CA ARG A 33 8.13 -22.25 4.85
C ARG A 33 8.13 -23.34 5.94
N PRO A 34 7.16 -23.33 6.89
CA PRO A 34 6.05 -22.38 7.02
C PRO A 34 6.49 -20.96 7.42
N PRO A 35 5.67 -19.92 7.19
CA PRO A 35 5.98 -18.54 7.58
C PRO A 35 6.14 -18.39 9.10
N GLU A 36 7.17 -17.66 9.53
CA GLU A 36 7.45 -17.34 10.95
C GLU A 36 6.50 -16.27 11.51
N TRP A 37 5.95 -15.41 10.66
CA TRP A 37 4.93 -14.43 11.04
C TRP A 37 3.89 -14.23 9.96
N SER A 38 2.71 -13.84 10.42
CA SER A 38 1.60 -13.42 9.57
C SER A 38 1.91 -12.10 8.85
N PRO A 39 1.38 -11.87 7.63
CA PRO A 39 1.40 -10.56 6.96
C PRO A 39 0.82 -9.42 7.79
N PHE A 40 0.05 -9.71 8.84
CA PHE A 40 -0.47 -8.68 9.73
C PHE A 40 0.60 -8.10 10.66
N LYS A 41 1.73 -8.77 10.90
CA LYS A 41 2.85 -8.24 11.68
C LYS A 41 3.44 -6.96 11.06
N PRO A 42 3.82 -6.93 9.76
CA PRO A 42 4.20 -5.68 9.11
C PRO A 42 3.02 -4.72 8.88
N TYR A 43 1.79 -5.22 8.71
CA TYR A 43 0.59 -4.37 8.59
C TYR A 43 0.39 -3.45 9.82
N VAL A 44 0.62 -3.95 11.03
CA VAL A 44 0.57 -3.13 12.26
C VAL A 44 1.55 -1.96 12.18
N PHE A 45 2.78 -2.20 11.73
CA PHE A 45 3.80 -1.14 11.60
C PHE A 45 3.51 -0.17 10.46
N ILE A 46 2.80 -0.58 9.40
CA ILE A 46 2.24 0.34 8.41
C ILE A 46 1.23 1.29 9.09
N GLY A 47 0.36 0.76 9.94
CA GLY A 47 -0.57 1.56 10.74
C GLY A 47 0.13 2.55 11.68
N VAL A 48 1.21 2.12 12.36
CA VAL A 48 2.04 3.01 13.20
C VAL A 48 2.66 4.12 12.36
N ALA A 49 3.21 3.80 11.18
CA ALA A 49 3.77 4.81 10.29
C ALA A 49 2.70 5.83 9.84
N TYR A 50 1.47 5.38 9.56
CA TYR A 50 0.36 6.27 9.23
C TYR A 50 0.01 7.19 10.40
N LEU A 51 -0.06 6.67 11.63
CA LEU A 51 -0.32 7.48 12.81
C LEU A 51 0.76 8.57 12.96
N VAL A 52 2.03 8.18 12.93
CA VAL A 52 3.15 9.12 13.13
C VAL A 52 3.18 10.17 12.03
N ILE A 53 3.19 9.76 10.76
CA ILE A 53 3.35 10.68 9.63
C ILE A 53 2.10 11.55 9.44
N ALA A 54 0.90 10.97 9.49
CA ALA A 54 -0.33 11.74 9.25
C ALA A 54 -0.62 12.71 10.39
N ILE A 55 -0.46 12.30 11.65
CA ILE A 55 -0.73 13.18 12.79
C ILE A 55 0.39 14.19 12.95
N ALA A 56 1.65 13.75 13.11
CA ALA A 56 2.75 14.70 13.36
C ALA A 56 2.98 15.60 12.13
N GLY A 57 3.02 15.02 10.93
CA GLY A 57 3.19 15.77 9.69
C GLY A 57 2.04 16.74 9.43
N GLY A 58 0.79 16.31 9.68
CA GLY A 58 -0.39 17.17 9.57
C GLY A 58 -0.34 18.36 10.53
N LEU A 59 -0.06 18.12 11.81
CA LEU A 59 0.03 19.18 12.82
C LEU A 59 1.17 20.16 12.55
N ILE A 60 2.33 19.68 12.09
CA ILE A 60 3.45 20.54 11.67
C ILE A 60 3.03 21.39 10.47
N ALA A 61 2.39 20.80 9.46
CA ALA A 61 1.93 21.52 8.27
C ALA A 61 0.88 22.58 8.61
N MET A 62 -0.05 22.29 9.51
CA MET A 62 -1.02 23.27 10.03
C MET A 62 -0.30 24.46 10.68
N LYS A 63 0.68 24.20 11.56
CA LYS A 63 1.47 25.25 12.19
C LYS A 63 2.22 26.10 11.17
N MET A 64 2.87 25.47 10.19
CA MET A 64 3.63 26.18 9.14
C MET A 64 2.73 27.03 8.23
N LYS A 65 1.47 26.61 8.03
CA LYS A 65 0.48 27.33 7.23
C LYS A 65 -0.31 28.37 8.04
N GLY A 66 -0.06 28.51 9.34
CA GLY A 66 -0.77 29.43 10.22
C GLY A 66 -2.24 29.04 10.47
N ASP A 67 -2.55 27.75 10.40
CA ASP A 67 -3.91 27.24 10.62
C ASP A 67 -4.23 27.08 12.13
N THR A 68 -5.52 27.01 12.45
CA THR A 68 -6.02 26.76 13.81
C THR A 68 -6.08 25.27 14.11
N PHE A 69 -5.78 24.89 15.35
CA PHE A 69 -5.98 23.51 15.84
C PHE A 69 -7.41 23.25 16.33
N SER A 70 -8.33 24.20 16.12
CA SER A 70 -9.75 24.03 16.42
C SER A 70 -10.45 23.26 15.30
N TYR A 71 -11.14 22.19 15.67
CA TYR A 71 -11.94 21.38 14.75
C TYR A 71 -13.45 21.55 14.97
N SER A 72 -13.86 22.61 15.67
CA SER A 72 -15.26 22.91 15.98
C SER A 72 -15.86 23.95 15.02
N GLY A 73 -17.19 24.07 15.01
CA GLY A 73 -17.90 25.05 14.19
C GLY A 73 -17.67 24.85 12.69
N THR A 74 -17.19 25.89 12.01
CA THR A 74 -16.88 25.89 10.56
C THR A 74 -15.77 24.90 10.19
N HIS A 75 -14.94 24.46 11.15
CA HIS A 75 -13.86 23.50 10.92
C HIS A 75 -14.29 22.03 11.11
N ALA A 76 -15.50 21.77 11.60
CA ALA A 76 -16.02 20.41 11.79
C ALA A 76 -15.99 19.53 10.53
N PRO A 77 -16.23 20.05 9.31
CA PRO A 77 -16.10 19.26 8.09
C PRO A 77 -14.68 18.72 7.87
N ALA A 78 -13.64 19.46 8.28
CA ALA A 78 -12.25 19.02 8.12
C ALA A 78 -11.99 17.73 8.92
N MET A 79 -12.50 17.66 10.16
CA MET A 79 -12.41 16.44 10.97
C MET A 79 -13.25 15.31 10.36
N ARG A 80 -14.50 15.57 9.99
CA ARG A 80 -15.44 14.53 9.53
C ARG A 80 -15.01 13.91 8.20
N TRP A 81 -14.77 14.75 7.19
CA TRP A 81 -14.34 14.27 5.88
C TRP A 81 -12.91 13.77 5.89
N GLY A 82 -12.03 14.37 6.70
CA GLY A 82 -10.69 13.86 6.93
C GLY A 82 -10.71 12.44 7.52
N PHE A 83 -11.55 12.20 8.52
CA PHE A 83 -11.70 10.87 9.13
C PHE A 83 -12.30 9.85 8.15
N ILE A 84 -13.32 10.22 7.37
CA ILE A 84 -13.89 9.34 6.34
C ILE A 84 -12.83 9.00 5.28
N ALA A 85 -12.10 9.99 4.78
CA ALA A 85 -11.03 9.79 3.81
C ALA A 85 -9.91 8.88 4.37
N GLY A 86 -9.48 9.12 5.61
CA GLY A 86 -8.50 8.29 6.31
C GLY A 86 -8.99 6.85 6.51
N SER A 87 -10.27 6.67 6.84
CA SER A 87 -10.89 5.36 7.00
C SER A 87 -10.93 4.57 5.70
N LEU A 88 -11.27 5.23 4.58
CA LEU A 88 -11.22 4.62 3.25
C LEU A 88 -9.79 4.20 2.87
N GLY A 89 -8.80 5.03 3.19
CA GLY A 89 -7.38 4.69 2.99
C GLY A 89 -6.92 3.50 3.83
N ALA A 90 -7.30 3.46 5.11
CA ALA A 90 -6.98 2.34 6.00
C ALA A 90 -7.66 1.03 5.56
N ALA A 91 -8.94 1.10 5.19
CA ALA A 91 -9.66 -0.05 4.61
C ALA A 91 -9.00 -0.52 3.31
N GLY A 92 -8.59 0.40 2.44
CA GLY A 92 -7.82 0.08 1.23
C GLY A 92 -6.52 -0.66 1.54
N ALA A 93 -5.75 -0.23 2.55
CA ALA A 93 -4.52 -0.91 2.98
C ALA A 93 -4.78 -2.32 3.52
N PHE A 94 -5.90 -2.52 4.22
CA PHE A 94 -6.35 -3.85 4.66
C PHE A 94 -6.63 -4.77 3.46
N PHE A 95 -7.40 -4.30 2.47
CA PHE A 95 -7.68 -5.07 1.25
C PHE A 95 -6.42 -5.36 0.44
N LEU A 96 -5.52 -4.38 0.31
CA LEU A 96 -4.23 -4.55 -0.36
C LEU A 96 -3.39 -5.65 0.30
N THR A 97 -3.29 -5.64 1.63
CA THR A 97 -2.53 -6.65 2.38
C THR A 97 -3.06 -8.06 2.12
N ASN A 98 -4.39 -8.22 2.14
CA ASN A 98 -5.05 -9.50 1.84
C ASN A 98 -4.89 -9.90 0.36
N ALA A 99 -4.99 -8.96 -0.59
CA ALA A 99 -4.80 -9.24 -2.00
C ALA A 99 -3.39 -9.75 -2.32
N VAL A 100 -2.35 -9.12 -1.74
CA VAL A 100 -0.97 -9.57 -1.91
C VAL A 100 -0.70 -10.88 -1.15
N LEU A 101 -1.45 -11.18 -0.08
CA LEU A 101 -1.40 -12.49 0.58
C LEU A 101 -1.96 -13.61 -0.31
N ILE A 102 -3.20 -13.43 -0.80
CA ILE A 102 -3.91 -14.44 -1.60
C ILE A 102 -3.21 -14.69 -2.95
N SER A 103 -2.56 -13.67 -3.51
CA SER A 103 -1.73 -13.78 -4.72
C SER A 103 -0.35 -14.39 -4.49
N LYS A 104 -0.08 -14.99 -3.31
CA LYS A 104 1.20 -15.60 -2.93
C LYS A 104 2.40 -14.63 -3.04
N GLY A 105 2.18 -13.34 -2.78
CA GLY A 105 3.22 -12.32 -2.84
C GLY A 105 3.42 -11.69 -4.21
N ASN A 106 2.53 -11.90 -5.19
CA ASN A 106 2.62 -11.24 -6.49
C ASN A 106 2.18 -9.76 -6.43
N THR A 107 3.03 -8.93 -5.82
CA THR A 107 2.80 -7.49 -5.71
C THR A 107 2.81 -6.79 -7.08
N ALA A 108 3.54 -7.32 -8.06
CA ALA A 108 3.61 -6.77 -9.42
C ALA A 108 2.27 -6.85 -10.16
N LEU A 109 1.45 -7.86 -9.87
CA LEU A 109 0.08 -7.97 -10.38
C LEU A 109 -0.87 -7.05 -9.62
N VAL A 110 -0.78 -7.01 -8.29
CA VAL A 110 -1.77 -6.33 -7.44
C VAL A 110 -1.67 -4.80 -7.57
N MET A 111 -0.46 -4.24 -7.62
CA MET A 111 -0.26 -2.78 -7.59
C MET A 111 -0.87 -2.05 -8.79
N PRO A 112 -0.66 -2.47 -10.05
CA PRO A 112 -1.29 -1.84 -11.22
C PRO A 112 -2.82 -1.87 -11.15
N ILE A 113 -3.41 -2.98 -10.69
CA ILE A 113 -4.88 -3.11 -10.56
C ILE A 113 -5.42 -2.10 -9.55
N VAL A 114 -4.78 -1.96 -8.39
CA VAL A 114 -5.22 -1.04 -7.34
C VAL A 114 -5.13 0.42 -7.81
N PHE A 115 -4.00 0.84 -8.37
CA PHE A 115 -3.82 2.24 -8.76
C PHE A 115 -4.62 2.62 -10.02
N GLY A 116 -4.65 1.76 -11.05
CA GLY A 116 -5.47 2.02 -12.23
C GLY A 116 -6.97 1.92 -11.94
N GLY A 117 -7.36 1.00 -11.05
CA GLY A 117 -8.72 0.89 -10.54
C GLY A 117 -9.16 2.14 -9.79
N ALA A 118 -8.30 2.68 -8.91
CA ALA A 118 -8.59 3.89 -8.14
C ALA A 118 -8.90 5.10 -9.04
N VAL A 119 -8.10 5.31 -10.10
CA VAL A 119 -8.35 6.38 -11.08
C VAL A 119 -9.71 6.20 -11.77
N SER A 120 -10.03 4.96 -12.15
CA SER A 120 -11.30 4.63 -12.83
C SER A 120 -12.51 4.82 -11.91
N VAL A 121 -12.42 4.39 -10.64
CA VAL A 121 -13.49 4.57 -9.64
C VAL A 121 -13.75 6.04 -9.38
N ASN A 122 -12.70 6.86 -9.24
CA ASN A 122 -12.85 8.31 -9.05
C ASN A 122 -13.53 8.97 -10.26
N ALA A 123 -13.16 8.58 -11.48
CA ALA A 123 -13.79 9.06 -12.71
C ALA A 123 -15.28 8.70 -12.78
N LEU A 124 -15.64 7.46 -12.43
CA LEU A 124 -17.04 7.00 -12.40
C LEU A 124 -17.86 7.72 -11.33
N PHE A 125 -17.27 7.95 -10.14
CA PHE A 125 -17.94 8.70 -9.08
C PHE A 125 -18.20 10.15 -9.53
N ALA A 126 -17.19 10.82 -10.10
CA ALA A 126 -17.34 12.16 -10.65
C ALA A 126 -18.39 12.22 -11.77
N TYR A 127 -18.39 11.22 -12.68
CA TYR A 127 -19.42 11.07 -13.70
C TYR A 127 -20.82 10.99 -13.08
N SER A 128 -20.99 10.18 -12.02
CA SER A 128 -22.30 10.00 -11.39
C SER A 128 -22.83 11.27 -10.73
N GLN A 129 -21.95 12.08 -10.13
CA GLN A 129 -22.29 13.34 -9.48
C GLN A 129 -22.65 14.46 -10.47
N LEU A 130 -22.09 14.42 -11.69
CA LEU A 130 -22.27 15.46 -12.72
C LEU A 130 -23.25 15.07 -13.83
N LYS A 131 -23.88 13.89 -13.70
CA LYS A 131 -24.78 13.35 -14.72
C LYS A 131 -25.98 14.29 -14.91
N GLY A 132 -26.05 14.94 -16.07
CA GLY A 132 -27.11 15.89 -16.44
C GLY A 132 -26.76 17.37 -16.26
N SER A 133 -25.61 17.68 -15.65
CA SER A 133 -25.18 19.06 -15.35
C SER A 133 -24.06 19.55 -16.27
N THR A 134 -23.41 18.66 -17.02
CA THR A 134 -22.24 18.99 -17.85
C THR A 134 -22.12 18.05 -19.04
N GLN A 135 -21.60 18.53 -20.17
CA GLN A 135 -21.27 17.67 -21.31
C GLN A 135 -20.01 16.87 -21.01
N ILE A 136 -20.13 15.54 -21.06
CA ILE A 136 -19.04 14.63 -20.75
C ILE A 136 -18.32 14.27 -22.05
N SER A 137 -17.02 14.54 -22.09
CA SER A 137 -16.20 14.21 -23.26
C SER A 137 -16.12 12.69 -23.44
N PRO A 138 -16.40 12.16 -24.65
CA PRO A 138 -16.20 10.75 -24.95
C PRO A 138 -14.76 10.26 -24.71
N LEU A 139 -13.78 11.18 -24.70
CA LEU A 139 -12.38 10.88 -24.39
C LEU A 139 -12.18 10.35 -22.96
N LEU A 140 -13.11 10.61 -22.04
CA LEU A 140 -13.06 10.02 -20.69
C LEU A 140 -13.07 8.48 -20.76
N TRP A 141 -13.99 7.93 -21.57
CA TRP A 141 -14.12 6.49 -21.74
C TRP A 141 -12.89 5.89 -22.43
N VAL A 142 -12.36 6.59 -23.44
CA VAL A 142 -11.10 6.21 -24.10
C VAL A 142 -9.95 6.17 -23.09
N GLY A 143 -9.81 7.21 -22.26
CA GLY A 143 -8.80 7.27 -21.21
C GLY A 143 -8.93 6.11 -20.21
N MET A 144 -10.15 5.79 -19.76
CA MET A 144 -10.40 4.65 -18.90
C MET A 144 -10.03 3.32 -19.56
N SER A 145 -10.38 3.12 -20.84
CA SER A 145 -9.98 1.92 -21.59
C SER A 145 -8.46 1.80 -21.69
N LEU A 146 -7.75 2.91 -21.94
CA LEU A 146 -6.28 2.93 -21.98
C LEU A 146 -5.65 2.62 -20.62
N VAL A 147 -6.25 3.07 -19.52
CA VAL A 147 -5.81 2.70 -18.16
C VAL A 147 -5.94 1.19 -17.96
N VAL A 148 -7.08 0.60 -18.32
CA VAL A 148 -7.29 -0.86 -18.19
C VAL A 148 -6.26 -1.63 -19.02
N VAL A 149 -6.06 -1.26 -20.29
CA VAL A 149 -5.06 -1.89 -21.15
C VAL A 149 -3.67 -1.72 -20.57
N GLY A 150 -3.30 -0.51 -20.13
CA GLY A 150 -2.01 -0.23 -19.52
C GLY A 150 -1.75 -1.06 -18.27
N VAL A 151 -2.74 -1.17 -17.39
CA VAL A 151 -2.67 -2.02 -16.19
C VAL A 151 -2.41 -3.48 -16.55
N VAL A 152 -3.13 -4.03 -17.52
CA VAL A 152 -2.97 -5.42 -17.97
C VAL A 152 -1.57 -5.63 -18.54
N LEU A 153 -1.13 -4.74 -19.44
CA LEU A 153 0.20 -4.82 -20.05
C LEU A 153 1.32 -4.73 -19.01
N VAL A 154 1.22 -3.81 -18.06
CA VAL A 154 2.22 -3.69 -16.98
C VAL A 154 2.22 -4.93 -16.11
N ALA A 155 1.06 -5.42 -15.68
CA ALA A 155 0.97 -6.62 -14.84
C ALA A 155 1.52 -7.87 -15.54
N MET A 156 1.29 -8.03 -16.84
CA MET A 156 1.79 -9.17 -17.61
C MET A 156 3.29 -9.11 -17.90
N ASN A 157 3.85 -7.91 -18.10
CA ASN A 157 5.24 -7.74 -18.57
C ASN A 157 6.23 -7.31 -17.47
N THR A 158 5.77 -6.98 -16.26
CA THR A 158 6.67 -6.66 -15.14
C THR A 158 7.44 -7.93 -14.74
N PRO A 159 8.79 -7.92 -14.73
CA PRO A 159 9.57 -9.08 -14.31
C PRO A 159 9.26 -9.43 -12.85
N HIS A 160 8.83 -10.66 -12.61
CA HIS A 160 8.58 -11.16 -11.26
C HIS A 160 9.90 -11.72 -10.73
N GLY A 161 10.49 -11.08 -9.73
CA GLY A 161 11.73 -11.55 -9.11
C GLY A 161 11.60 -13.03 -8.72
N ALA A 162 12.45 -13.88 -9.29
CA ALA A 162 12.56 -15.27 -8.87
C ALA A 162 12.79 -15.31 -7.36
N ALA A 163 12.08 -16.19 -6.67
CA ALA A 163 12.37 -16.46 -5.26
C ALA A 163 13.88 -16.75 -5.11
N PRO A 164 14.57 -16.21 -4.08
CA PRO A 164 15.95 -16.59 -3.82
C PRO A 164 16.04 -18.11 -3.77
N PRO A 165 17.06 -18.74 -4.41
CA PRO A 165 17.22 -20.18 -4.37
C PRO A 165 17.22 -20.62 -2.90
N ALA A 166 16.37 -21.60 -2.58
CA ALA A 166 16.29 -22.16 -1.24
C ALA A 166 17.70 -22.60 -0.83
N LYS A 167 18.24 -21.99 0.23
CA LYS A 167 19.46 -22.51 0.85
C LYS A 167 19.17 -23.97 1.23
N ALA A 168 20.01 -24.88 0.75
CA ALA A 168 19.93 -26.29 1.10
C ALA A 168 19.96 -26.42 2.64
N PRO A 169 19.16 -27.31 3.24
CA PRO A 169 19.17 -27.50 4.68
C PRO A 169 20.54 -28.03 5.12
N ASP A 170 21.18 -27.31 6.03
CA ASP A 170 22.36 -27.78 6.76
C ASP A 170 22.01 -29.09 7.47
N GLN A 171 22.59 -30.20 7.00
CA GLN A 171 22.60 -31.47 7.71
C GLN A 171 23.81 -31.49 8.66
N THR A 172 23.70 -30.87 9.82
CA THR A 172 24.56 -31.14 11.00
C THR A 172 23.81 -30.51 12.19
N GLN A 173 23.34 -31.17 13.24
CA GLN A 173 23.89 -32.31 13.96
C GLN A 173 22.73 -32.89 14.79
N ALA A 174 22.39 -34.15 14.58
CA ALA A 174 21.65 -34.96 15.54
C ALA A 174 22.62 -36.03 16.02
N ALA A 175 23.01 -35.98 17.28
CA ALA A 175 23.55 -37.12 18.01
C ALA A 175 23.13 -37.01 19.48
N PRO A 176 22.87 -38.15 20.14
CA PRO A 176 21.75 -38.29 21.07
C PRO A 176 22.13 -38.09 22.53
N VAL A 177 21.10 -37.79 23.33
CA VAL A 177 21.10 -37.89 24.79
C VAL A 177 21.23 -39.36 25.19
N GLU A 178 22.25 -39.71 25.96
CA GLU A 178 22.33 -40.95 26.72
C GLU A 178 22.67 -40.61 28.17
N THR A 179 21.84 -41.06 29.11
CA THR A 179 21.98 -40.95 30.56
C THR A 179 21.66 -42.34 31.14
N PRO A 180 22.01 -42.65 32.40
CA PRO A 180 23.32 -42.91 33.01
C PRO A 180 23.49 -44.43 33.31
N ALA A 181 24.68 -44.87 33.74
CA ALA A 181 24.83 -46.14 34.47
C ALA A 181 26.00 -46.10 35.46
N ASP A 182 25.72 -46.56 36.67
CA ASP A 182 26.59 -46.75 37.83
C ASP A 182 27.82 -47.65 37.58
N GLY A 183 28.83 -47.53 38.45
CA GLY A 183 29.67 -48.67 38.86
C GLY A 183 31.20 -48.51 38.84
N ASP A 184 31.76 -48.44 40.05
CA ASP A 184 33.05 -49.01 40.52
C ASP A 184 34.41 -48.59 39.92
N ALA A 185 35.19 -47.86 40.73
CA ALA A 185 36.54 -48.23 41.22
C ALA A 185 37.03 -47.28 42.31
#